data_AF-A0A847FX41-F1
#
_entry.id   AF-A0A847FX41-F1
#
_cell.length_a   1.000
_cell.length_b   1.000
_cell.length_c   1.000
_cell.angle_alpha   90.00
_cell.angle_beta   90.00
_cell.angle_gamma   90.00
#
_symmetry.space_group_name_H-M   'P 1'
#
loop_
_entity.id
_entity.type
_entity.pdbx_description
1 polymer ?
#
loop_
_entity_poly.entity_id
_entity_poly.type
_entity_poly.pdbx_seq_one_letter_code
_entity_poly.pdbx_strand_id
1 'polypeptide(L)'
;MSEPRRLCDYENSSYRTDFWEGQGREYEDRAERLALRRLLPPAGRRLVDVGAGFGRLSDFYEGYEQVVLLDYSTSLLRQAQERLGREPRLAYVAANFYAMPFAAGTFDAAMMVRVMHHVEDVPAFLGQMGHILAGGGTFVVEFASKRHLKSILRWALGRQRWSPFDPEPYEFVEMNFDFHPAWMRARLAEAAFHVKQCRTVSHFRLPLLKRLVPAGALAALDGLLQPTGAWWQLTPSVFCRAVLDGPPAPATEELVFRCPACSSSPLRQAAEAMACDKCGRRWPIEDGIYNFKVE
;
A
#
# COMPACT_ATOMS: atom_id res chain seq x y z
N MET A 1 -20.74 -4.11 20.18
CA MET A 1 -19.37 -4.50 19.82
C MET A 1 -19.37 -4.67 18.31
N SER A 2 -18.62 -3.86 17.55
CA SER A 2 -18.50 -4.07 16.10
C SER A 2 -17.81 -5.41 15.86
N GLU A 3 -18.28 -6.19 14.89
CA GLU A 3 -17.55 -7.39 14.45
C GLU A 3 -16.10 -7.03 14.08
N PRO A 4 -15.13 -7.92 14.36
CA PRO A 4 -13.74 -7.69 14.00
C PRO A 4 -13.63 -7.56 12.48
N ARG A 5 -12.94 -6.50 12.03
CA ARG A 5 -12.70 -6.27 10.59
C ARG A 5 -11.90 -7.42 10.02
N ARG A 6 -12.28 -7.88 8.83
CA ARG A 6 -11.57 -8.95 8.13
C ARG A 6 -10.21 -8.43 7.63
N LEU A 7 -9.19 -9.26 7.73
CA LEU A 7 -7.83 -8.95 7.30
C LEU A 7 -7.29 -10.13 6.49
N CYS A 8 -6.76 -9.86 5.30
CA CYS A 8 -6.12 -10.90 4.50
C CYS A 8 -4.77 -11.26 5.15
N ASP A 9 -4.60 -12.54 5.52
CA ASP A 9 -3.38 -13.04 6.15
C ASP A 9 -2.55 -13.87 5.16
N TYR A 10 -1.32 -13.40 4.92
CA TYR A 10 -0.34 -14.05 4.07
C TYR A 10 0.73 -14.82 4.87
N GLU A 11 0.49 -15.12 6.15
CA GLU A 11 1.40 -15.92 6.98
C GLU A 11 1.73 -17.25 6.31
N ASN A 12 3.02 -17.56 6.19
CA ASN A 12 3.56 -18.74 5.53
C ASN A 12 3.17 -18.90 4.04
N SER A 13 2.67 -17.84 3.40
CA SER A 13 2.34 -17.91 1.98
C SER A 13 3.59 -17.96 1.11
N SER A 14 3.51 -18.74 0.03
CA SER A 14 4.44 -18.78 -1.10
C SER A 14 4.25 -17.58 -2.05
N TYR A 15 3.71 -16.45 -1.56
CA TYR A 15 3.33 -15.30 -2.40
C TYR A 15 4.46 -14.80 -3.33
N ARG A 16 5.73 -14.82 -2.87
CA ARG A 16 6.88 -14.46 -3.70
C ARG A 16 7.00 -15.37 -4.94
N THR A 17 6.98 -16.69 -4.76
CA THR A 17 7.15 -17.66 -5.85
C THR A 17 5.89 -17.81 -6.69
N ASP A 18 4.73 -17.83 -6.05
CA ASP A 18 3.48 -18.18 -6.70
C ASP A 18 2.86 -17.01 -7.46
N PHE A 19 3.24 -15.78 -7.10
CA PHE A 19 2.67 -14.58 -7.71
C PHE A 19 3.67 -13.78 -8.54
N TRP A 20 4.96 -13.80 -8.20
CA TRP A 20 5.97 -12.96 -8.85
C TRP A 20 7.02 -13.74 -9.65
N GLU A 21 7.75 -14.66 -9.02
CA GLU A 21 8.85 -15.35 -9.68
C GLU A 21 8.33 -16.36 -10.72
N GLY A 22 8.79 -16.25 -11.96
CA GLY A 22 8.38 -17.17 -13.04
C GLY A 22 6.94 -16.99 -13.55
N GLN A 23 6.13 -16.09 -12.98
CA GLN A 23 4.71 -15.92 -13.33
C GLN A 23 4.45 -14.95 -14.50
N GLY A 24 5.50 -14.53 -15.21
CA GLY A 24 5.39 -13.64 -16.37
C GLY A 24 4.85 -12.24 -16.04
N ARG A 25 5.08 -11.72 -14.82
CA ARG A 25 4.62 -10.40 -14.37
C ARG A 25 5.64 -9.27 -14.54
N GLU A 26 6.72 -9.52 -15.28
CA GLU A 26 7.80 -8.56 -15.51
C GLU A 26 7.30 -7.25 -16.15
N TYR A 27 6.32 -7.33 -17.06
CA TYR A 27 5.71 -6.15 -17.66
C TYR A 27 4.99 -5.30 -16.60
N GLU A 28 4.11 -5.93 -15.81
CA GLU A 28 3.36 -5.24 -14.76
C GLU A 28 4.30 -4.63 -13.71
N ASP A 29 5.31 -5.37 -13.25
CA ASP A 29 6.32 -4.87 -12.31
C ASP A 29 7.04 -3.62 -12.84
N ARG A 30 7.51 -3.67 -14.09
CA ARG A 30 8.19 -2.53 -14.72
C ARG A 30 7.27 -1.32 -14.89
N ALA A 31 6.03 -1.54 -15.32
CA ALA A 31 5.06 -0.46 -15.49
C ALA A 31 4.70 0.21 -14.15
N GLU A 32 4.54 -0.57 -13.09
CA GLU A 32 4.32 -0.06 -11.73
C GLU A 32 5.50 0.78 -11.24
N ARG A 33 6.73 0.30 -11.43
CA ARG A 33 7.94 1.05 -11.07
C ARG A 33 8.03 2.38 -11.83
N LEU A 34 7.65 2.42 -13.10
CA LEU A 34 7.59 3.68 -13.87
C LEU A 34 6.58 4.66 -13.27
N ALA A 35 5.40 4.20 -12.86
CA ALA A 35 4.41 5.04 -12.21
C ALA A 35 4.91 5.55 -10.85
N LEU A 36 5.44 4.65 -10.02
CA LEU A 36 5.91 4.97 -8.67
C LEU A 36 7.07 5.98 -8.70
N ARG A 37 8.03 5.84 -9.62
CA ARG A 37 9.14 6.82 -9.84
C ARG A 37 8.65 8.23 -10.14
N ARG A 38 7.43 8.41 -10.64
CA ARG A 38 6.87 9.74 -10.93
C ARG A 38 6.00 10.27 -9.79
N LEU A 39 5.49 9.40 -8.93
CA LEU A 39 4.50 9.75 -7.91
C LEU A 39 5.11 9.86 -6.52
N LEU A 40 6.04 8.98 -6.17
CA LEU A 40 6.70 9.00 -4.86
C LEU A 40 7.81 10.06 -4.86
N PRO A 41 7.93 10.90 -3.82
CA PRO A 41 9.10 11.72 -3.62
C PRO A 41 10.36 10.85 -3.63
N PRO A 42 11.46 11.27 -4.30
CA PRO A 42 12.66 10.45 -4.40
C PRO A 42 13.44 10.35 -3.08
N ALA A 43 13.15 11.25 -2.13
CA ALA A 43 13.82 11.34 -0.84
C ALA A 43 12.90 11.97 0.21
N GLY A 44 13.21 11.74 1.47
CA GLY A 44 12.49 12.27 2.63
C GLY A 44 13.10 11.78 3.95
N ARG A 45 12.48 12.15 5.07
CA ARG A 45 12.90 11.68 6.38
C ARG A 45 12.43 10.25 6.62
N ARG A 46 11.13 9.96 6.50
CA ARG A 46 10.59 8.66 6.88
C ARG A 46 9.49 8.15 5.96
N LEU A 47 9.79 7.06 5.26
CA LEU A 47 8.84 6.32 4.43
C LEU A 47 8.22 5.16 5.21
N VAL A 48 6.91 4.95 5.07
CA VAL A 48 6.27 3.66 5.36
C VAL A 48 5.83 2.96 4.07
N ASP A 49 6.21 1.70 3.90
CA ASP A 49 5.66 0.80 2.89
C ASP A 49 4.60 -0.10 3.55
N VAL A 50 3.33 0.15 3.26
CA VAL A 50 2.19 -0.56 3.85
C VAL A 50 1.83 -1.77 3.00
N GLY A 51 1.94 -2.95 3.61
CA GLY A 51 1.93 -4.25 2.94
C GLY A 51 3.19 -4.46 2.11
N ALA A 52 4.35 -4.16 2.70
CA ALA A 52 5.65 -4.24 2.05
C ALA A 52 6.01 -5.67 1.57
N GLY A 53 5.35 -6.68 2.15
CA GLY A 53 5.64 -8.09 1.94
C GLY A 53 7.12 -8.39 2.13
N PHE A 54 7.72 -8.99 1.10
CA PHE A 54 9.14 -9.36 1.09
C PHE A 54 10.08 -8.23 0.63
N GLY A 55 9.61 -6.98 0.59
CA GLY A 55 10.38 -5.80 0.19
C GLY A 55 10.57 -5.68 -1.33
N ARG A 56 9.55 -5.99 -2.13
CA ARG A 56 9.64 -5.97 -3.62
C ARG A 56 10.08 -4.61 -4.18
N LEU A 57 9.66 -3.52 -3.54
CA LEU A 57 9.87 -2.13 -3.96
C LEU A 57 11.01 -1.43 -3.20
N SER A 58 11.99 -2.21 -2.71
CA SER A 58 13.09 -1.67 -1.90
C SER A 58 14.05 -0.73 -2.64
N ASP A 59 14.01 -0.70 -3.97
CA ASP A 59 14.73 0.27 -4.80
C ASP A 59 14.23 1.71 -4.61
N PHE A 60 13.08 1.91 -3.97
CA PHE A 60 12.55 3.24 -3.64
C PHE A 60 12.98 3.74 -2.25
N TYR A 61 13.77 2.95 -1.50
CA TYR A 61 14.09 3.24 -0.11
C TYR A 61 15.35 4.08 0.07
N GLU A 62 16.20 4.18 -0.95
CA GLU A 62 17.57 4.72 -0.83
C GLU A 62 17.58 6.21 -0.43
N GLY A 63 16.66 7.02 -0.94
CA GLY A 63 16.60 8.44 -0.64
C GLY A 63 15.99 8.80 0.73
N TYR A 64 15.57 7.82 1.53
CA TYR A 64 14.92 8.06 2.82
C TYR A 64 15.85 7.78 3.99
N GLU A 65 15.88 8.70 4.98
CA GLU A 65 16.70 8.53 6.20
C GLU A 65 16.28 7.29 6.99
N GLN A 66 14.99 6.98 7.01
CA GLN A 66 14.43 5.78 7.62
C GLN A 66 13.26 5.22 6.80
N VAL A 67 13.18 3.89 6.70
CA VAL A 67 12.08 3.18 6.04
C VAL A 67 11.49 2.13 6.97
N VAL A 68 10.16 2.17 7.11
CA VAL A 68 9.39 1.19 7.86
C VAL A 68 8.66 0.28 6.90
N LEU A 69 9.00 -1.00 6.91
CA LEU A 69 8.27 -2.04 6.20
C LEU A 69 7.18 -2.55 7.14
N LEU A 70 5.92 -2.21 6.83
CA LEU A 70 4.76 -2.67 7.57
C LEU A 70 4.06 -3.78 6.77
N ASP A 71 3.84 -4.93 7.39
CA ASP A 71 3.03 -6.00 6.83
C ASP A 71 2.30 -6.74 7.96
N TYR A 72 1.26 -7.53 7.67
CA TYR A 72 0.66 -8.37 8.70
C TYR A 72 1.38 -9.73 8.83
N SER A 73 2.00 -10.22 7.75
CA SER A 73 2.69 -11.50 7.70
C SER A 73 4.12 -11.39 8.24
N THR A 74 4.38 -12.07 9.35
CA THR A 74 5.74 -12.11 9.91
C THR A 74 6.70 -12.85 8.99
N SER A 75 6.23 -13.92 8.33
CA SER A 75 7.02 -14.69 7.36
C SER A 75 7.49 -13.84 6.16
N LEU A 76 6.67 -12.91 5.65
CA LEU A 76 7.09 -12.03 4.55
C LEU A 76 8.11 -11.00 5.02
N LEU A 77 7.94 -10.46 6.24
CA LEU A 77 8.92 -9.57 6.85
C LEU A 77 10.26 -10.27 7.12
N ARG A 78 10.26 -11.56 7.51
CA ARG A 78 11.49 -12.36 7.59
C ARG A 78 12.19 -12.47 6.23
N GLN A 79 11.46 -12.76 5.16
CA GLN A 79 12.02 -12.76 3.80
C GLN A 79 12.54 -11.39 3.35
N ALA A 80 11.90 -10.30 3.82
CA ALA A 80 12.38 -8.94 3.59
C ALA A 80 13.69 -8.67 4.36
N GLN A 81 13.79 -9.10 5.61
CA GLN A 81 15.03 -9.02 6.40
C GLN A 81 16.16 -9.84 5.78
N GLU A 82 15.91 -11.06 5.32
CA GLU A 82 16.91 -11.89 4.65
C GLU A 82 17.46 -11.22 3.39
N ARG A 83 16.60 -10.52 2.65
CA ARG A 83 16.96 -9.84 1.40
C ARG A 83 17.63 -8.47 1.62
N LEU A 84 17.14 -7.70 2.57
CA LEU A 84 17.52 -6.29 2.77
C LEU A 84 18.48 -6.07 3.95
N GLY A 85 18.66 -7.08 4.80
CA GLY A 85 19.49 -7.00 6.00
C GLY A 85 18.76 -6.35 7.18
N ARG A 86 19.55 -5.86 8.14
CA ARG A 86 19.08 -5.20 9.38
C ARG A 86 19.79 -3.86 9.58
N GLU A 87 19.91 -3.10 8.50
CA GLU A 87 20.48 -1.75 8.57
C GLU A 87 19.69 -0.89 9.57
N PRO A 88 20.33 -0.02 10.37
CA PRO A 88 19.65 0.79 11.38
C PRO A 88 18.50 1.67 10.84
N ARG A 89 18.55 2.02 9.55
CA ARG A 89 17.50 2.78 8.86
C ARG A 89 16.27 1.97 8.47
N LEU A 90 16.29 0.64 8.56
CA LEU A 90 15.18 -0.24 8.20
C LEU A 90 14.50 -0.78 9.47
N ALA A 91 13.19 -0.60 9.57
CA ALA A 91 12.38 -1.21 10.62
C ALA A 91 11.32 -2.14 10.02
N TYR A 92 11.15 -3.31 10.61
CA TYR A 92 10.20 -4.34 10.18
C TYR A 92 9.09 -4.43 11.22
N VAL A 93 7.85 -4.13 10.83
CA VAL A 93 6.73 -3.96 11.75
C VAL A 93 5.58 -4.85 11.32
N ALA A 94 5.29 -5.89 12.11
CA ALA A 94 4.14 -6.75 11.89
C ALA A 94 2.91 -6.13 12.55
N ALA A 95 1.94 -5.63 11.78
CA ALA A 95 0.74 -5.00 12.36
C ALA A 95 -0.46 -4.99 11.41
N ASN A 96 -1.65 -4.82 11.98
CA ASN A 96 -2.89 -4.59 11.23
C ASN A 96 -2.92 -3.12 10.74
N PHE A 97 -3.12 -2.90 9.44
CA PHE A 97 -3.18 -1.55 8.87
C PHE A 97 -4.41 -0.72 9.33
N TYR A 98 -5.42 -1.35 9.94
CA TYR A 98 -6.52 -0.66 10.62
C TYR A 98 -6.15 -0.17 12.04
N ALA A 99 -5.00 -0.57 12.56
CA ALA A 99 -4.52 -0.20 13.90
C ALA A 99 -2.98 -0.08 13.90
N MET A 100 -2.46 0.82 13.06
CA MET A 100 -1.01 0.97 12.88
C MET A 100 -0.35 1.48 14.16
N PRO A 101 0.79 0.91 14.59
CA PRO A 101 1.39 1.16 15.90
C PRO A 101 2.24 2.44 15.91
N PHE A 102 1.86 3.49 15.19
CA PHE A 102 2.68 4.72 15.06
C PHE A 102 1.98 5.92 15.67
N ALA A 103 2.79 6.84 16.21
CA ALA A 103 2.30 8.14 16.67
C ALA A 103 1.85 9.02 15.49
N ALA A 104 1.14 10.10 15.81
CA ALA A 104 0.70 11.05 14.80
C ALA A 104 1.88 11.73 14.10
N GLY A 105 1.81 11.96 12.79
CA GLY A 105 2.83 12.71 12.07
C GLY A 105 4.21 12.04 11.98
N THR A 106 4.26 10.71 12.14
CA THR A 106 5.51 9.93 12.12
C THR A 106 6.15 9.87 10.74
N PHE A 107 5.38 9.98 9.65
CA PHE A 107 5.88 9.79 8.28
C PHE A 107 5.66 11.04 7.42
N ASP A 108 6.61 11.35 6.55
CA ASP A 108 6.43 12.36 5.50
C ASP A 108 6.08 11.73 4.14
N ALA A 109 6.33 10.44 3.97
CA ALA A 109 5.90 9.66 2.83
C ALA A 109 5.31 8.29 3.25
N ALA A 110 4.27 7.87 2.54
CA ALA A 110 3.72 6.54 2.62
C ALA A 110 3.48 5.99 1.22
N MET A 111 3.66 4.68 1.04
CA MET A 111 3.21 3.98 -0.14
C MET A 111 2.44 2.71 0.21
N MET A 112 1.49 2.34 -0.65
CA MET A 112 0.72 1.11 -0.57
C MET A 112 0.47 0.60 -1.98
N VAL A 113 1.15 -0.48 -2.37
CA VAL A 113 1.12 -0.98 -3.75
C VAL A 113 0.68 -2.44 -3.76
N ARG A 114 -0.42 -2.75 -4.46
CA ARG A 114 -1.04 -4.08 -4.51
C ARG A 114 -1.51 -4.60 -3.15
N VAL A 115 -2.11 -3.72 -2.36
CA VAL A 115 -2.68 -4.09 -1.05
C VAL A 115 -4.11 -3.56 -0.89
N MET A 116 -4.44 -2.41 -1.51
CA MET A 116 -5.76 -1.77 -1.35
C MET A 116 -6.93 -2.70 -1.74
N HIS A 117 -6.74 -3.66 -2.64
CA HIS A 117 -7.76 -4.65 -2.99
C HIS A 117 -8.11 -5.62 -1.85
N HIS A 118 -7.35 -5.66 -0.76
CA HIS A 118 -7.68 -6.40 0.46
C HIS A 118 -8.33 -5.53 1.55
N VAL A 119 -8.52 -4.23 1.30
CA VAL A 119 -9.07 -3.28 2.27
C VAL A 119 -10.59 -3.21 2.10
N GLU A 120 -11.30 -3.84 3.04
CA GLU A 120 -12.76 -3.77 3.15
C GLU A 120 -13.23 -2.39 3.69
N ASP A 121 -12.69 -1.95 4.83
CA ASP A 121 -13.07 -0.68 5.47
C ASP A 121 -12.09 0.44 5.08
N VAL A 122 -12.20 0.88 3.81
CA VAL A 122 -11.35 1.96 3.26
C VAL A 122 -11.36 3.23 4.12
N PRO A 123 -12.51 3.72 4.62
CA PRO A 123 -12.53 4.88 5.53
C PRO A 123 -11.69 4.68 6.79
N ALA A 124 -11.77 3.53 7.46
CA ALA A 124 -10.97 3.27 8.66
C ALA A 124 -9.47 3.23 8.35
N PHE A 125 -9.09 2.59 7.24
CA PHE A 125 -7.69 2.56 6.78
C PHE A 125 -7.18 3.98 6.49
N LEU A 126 -7.92 4.78 5.72
CA LEU A 126 -7.51 6.14 5.39
C LEU A 126 -7.44 7.06 6.62
N GLY A 127 -8.29 6.83 7.62
CA GLY A 127 -8.19 7.51 8.91
C GLY A 127 -6.88 7.18 9.66
N GLN A 128 -6.44 5.91 9.64
CA GLN A 128 -5.12 5.53 10.18
C GLN A 128 -3.99 6.14 9.36
N MET A 129 -4.09 6.17 8.03
CA MET A 129 -3.09 6.77 7.16
C MET A 129 -2.94 8.28 7.42
N GLY A 130 -4.07 8.99 7.55
CA GLY A 130 -4.09 10.41 7.91
C GLY A 130 -3.55 10.68 9.31
N HIS A 131 -3.72 9.76 10.26
CA HIS A 131 -3.12 9.88 11.59
C HIS A 131 -1.58 9.84 11.52
N ILE A 132 -1.01 8.85 10.83
CA ILE A 132 0.43 8.59 10.89
C ILE A 132 1.25 9.52 9.99
N LEU A 133 0.64 10.15 8.98
CA LEU A 133 1.30 11.11 8.10
C LEU A 133 1.38 12.51 8.73
N ALA A 134 2.49 13.19 8.52
CA ALA A 134 2.65 14.60 8.87
C ALA A 134 1.78 15.47 7.95
N GLY A 135 1.41 16.67 8.41
CA GLY A 135 0.70 17.64 7.56
C GLY A 135 1.51 17.95 6.30
N GLY A 136 0.87 17.86 5.13
CA GLY A 136 1.55 17.96 3.83
C GLY A 136 2.31 16.70 3.38
N GLY A 137 2.25 15.61 4.16
CA GLY A 137 2.86 14.32 3.84
C GLY A 137 2.26 13.69 2.57
N THR A 138 3.08 12.96 1.82
CA THR A 138 2.68 12.31 0.57
C THR A 138 2.23 10.87 0.80
N PHE A 139 1.08 10.49 0.27
CA PHE A 139 0.61 9.11 0.18
C PHE A 139 0.51 8.67 -1.29
N VAL A 140 1.25 7.64 -1.68
CA VAL A 140 1.10 6.99 -2.99
C VAL A 140 0.34 5.68 -2.83
N VAL A 141 -0.84 5.60 -3.44
CA VAL A 141 -1.70 4.42 -3.35
C VAL A 141 -1.96 3.84 -4.73
N GLU A 142 -1.82 2.52 -4.85
CA GLU A 142 -2.31 1.72 -5.97
C GLU A 142 -3.61 1.03 -5.59
N PHE A 143 -4.58 1.01 -6.50
CA PHE A 143 -5.80 0.25 -6.35
C PHE A 143 -6.21 -0.42 -7.65
N ALA A 144 -6.80 -1.61 -7.53
CA ALA A 144 -7.43 -2.32 -8.64
C ALA A 144 -8.70 -1.57 -9.06
N SER A 145 -8.82 -1.28 -10.35
CA SER A 145 -9.92 -0.49 -10.90
C SER A 145 -10.91 -1.38 -11.62
N LYS A 146 -12.18 -1.37 -11.21
CA LYS A 146 -13.24 -2.11 -11.91
C LYS A 146 -13.63 -1.50 -13.25
N ARG A 147 -13.30 -0.21 -13.47
CA ARG A 147 -13.68 0.58 -14.64
C ARG A 147 -12.67 0.41 -15.79
N HIS A 148 -12.22 -0.80 -16.07
CA HIS A 148 -11.27 -1.07 -17.15
C HIS A 148 -11.95 -1.51 -18.45
N LEU A 149 -11.33 -1.29 -19.61
CA LEU A 149 -11.93 -1.55 -20.93
C LEU A 149 -12.54 -2.96 -21.08
N LYS A 150 -11.81 -3.99 -20.63
CA LYS A 150 -12.31 -5.39 -20.65
C LYS A 150 -13.61 -5.56 -19.84
N SER A 151 -13.76 -4.92 -18.68
CA SER A 151 -14.98 -5.00 -17.86
C SER A 151 -16.12 -4.26 -18.54
N ILE A 152 -15.85 -3.06 -19.08
CA ILE A 152 -16.83 -2.27 -19.85
C ILE A 152 -17.38 -3.07 -21.04
N LEU A 153 -16.50 -3.69 -21.83
CA LEU A 153 -16.91 -4.50 -22.98
C LEU A 153 -17.71 -5.73 -22.55
N ARG A 154 -17.30 -6.42 -21.48
CA ARG A 154 -18.06 -7.57 -20.97
C ARG A 154 -19.45 -7.16 -20.50
N TRP A 155 -19.58 -6.03 -19.81
CA TRP A 155 -20.87 -5.49 -19.37
C TRP A 155 -21.76 -5.10 -20.55
N ALA A 156 -21.22 -4.34 -21.50
CA ALA A 156 -21.95 -3.93 -22.70
C ALA A 156 -22.46 -5.12 -23.53
N LEU A 157 -21.74 -6.25 -23.52
CA LEU A 157 -22.12 -7.49 -24.19
C LEU A 157 -22.98 -8.43 -23.32
N GLY A 158 -23.43 -8.00 -22.13
CA GLY A 158 -24.22 -8.84 -21.22
C GLY A 158 -23.48 -10.04 -20.62
N ARG A 159 -22.15 -10.06 -20.68
CA ARG A 159 -21.27 -11.16 -20.19
C ARG A 159 -20.84 -11.01 -18.73
N GLN A 160 -21.39 -10.04 -18.01
CA GLN A 160 -21.24 -9.88 -16.56
C GLN A 160 -22.48 -9.21 -15.98
N ARG A 161 -22.81 -9.53 -14.72
CA ARG A 161 -24.02 -9.05 -14.05
C ARG A 161 -23.85 -7.69 -13.36
N TRP A 162 -22.64 -7.38 -12.91
CA TRP A 162 -22.33 -6.12 -12.22
C TRP A 162 -21.86 -5.05 -13.19
N SER A 163 -22.16 -3.79 -12.88
CA SER A 163 -21.81 -2.64 -13.71
C SER A 163 -20.43 -2.06 -13.33
N PRO A 164 -19.53 -1.84 -14.30
CA PRO A 164 -18.27 -1.12 -14.08
C PRO A 164 -18.48 0.37 -13.83
N PHE A 165 -19.69 0.88 -14.04
CA PHE A 165 -20.08 2.28 -13.85
C PHE A 165 -20.77 2.55 -12.52
N ASP A 166 -21.18 1.50 -11.79
CA ASP A 166 -21.62 1.64 -10.41
C ASP A 166 -20.46 2.24 -9.58
N PRO A 167 -20.67 3.27 -8.75
CA PRO A 167 -19.59 3.83 -7.94
C PRO A 167 -19.09 2.89 -6.84
N GLU A 168 -19.90 1.98 -6.30
CA GLU A 168 -19.51 1.19 -5.13
C GLU A 168 -18.42 0.14 -5.44
N PRO A 169 -17.53 -0.21 -4.49
CA PRO A 169 -16.56 -1.27 -4.67
C PRO A 169 -17.25 -2.60 -5.02
N TYR A 170 -16.57 -3.42 -5.83
CA TYR A 170 -17.05 -4.74 -6.20
C TYR A 170 -16.14 -5.81 -5.63
N GLU A 171 -16.67 -6.65 -4.73
CA GLU A 171 -15.99 -7.84 -4.23
C GLU A 171 -16.13 -8.97 -5.25
N PHE A 172 -15.03 -9.34 -5.92
CA PHE A 172 -15.05 -10.36 -6.98
C PHE A 172 -14.68 -11.76 -6.47
N VAL A 173 -13.94 -11.81 -5.36
CA VAL A 173 -13.64 -12.98 -4.53
C VAL A 173 -13.61 -12.47 -3.09
N GLU A 174 -13.88 -13.33 -2.11
CA GLU A 174 -13.78 -12.99 -0.69
C GLU A 174 -12.50 -12.19 -0.38
N MET A 175 -12.66 -11.03 0.27
CA MET A 175 -11.57 -10.11 0.63
C MET A 175 -10.76 -9.55 -0.55
N ASN A 176 -11.35 -9.51 -1.75
CA ASN A 176 -10.74 -8.98 -2.96
C ASN A 176 -11.70 -8.01 -3.68
N PHE A 177 -11.36 -6.73 -3.62
CA PHE A 177 -12.19 -5.62 -4.09
C PHE A 177 -11.57 -4.93 -5.30
N ASP A 178 -12.38 -4.68 -6.32
CA ASP A 178 -12.09 -3.71 -7.37
C ASP A 178 -12.86 -2.40 -7.09
N PHE A 179 -12.18 -1.26 -7.22
CA PHE A 179 -12.72 0.05 -6.89
C PHE A 179 -13.12 0.85 -8.12
N HIS A 180 -14.17 1.66 -8.01
CA HIS A 180 -14.41 2.71 -8.98
C HIS A 180 -13.46 3.89 -8.71
N PRO A 181 -12.74 4.42 -9.72
CA PRO A 181 -11.75 5.46 -9.44
C PRO A 181 -12.32 6.78 -8.89
N ALA A 182 -13.57 7.13 -9.25
CA ALA A 182 -14.23 8.30 -8.66
C ALA A 182 -14.61 8.07 -7.19
N TRP A 183 -14.97 6.84 -6.82
CA TRP A 183 -15.26 6.49 -5.43
C TRP A 183 -13.99 6.56 -4.58
N MET A 184 -12.87 6.02 -5.09
CA MET A 184 -11.59 6.12 -4.39
C MET A 184 -11.15 7.57 -4.19
N ARG A 185 -11.33 8.43 -5.20
CA ARG A 185 -11.09 9.87 -5.06
C ARG A 185 -11.96 10.52 -4.00
N ALA A 186 -13.24 10.16 -3.92
CA ALA A 186 -14.14 10.68 -2.90
C ALA A 186 -13.71 10.24 -1.49
N ARG A 187 -13.38 8.96 -1.29
CA ARG A 187 -12.88 8.45 0.01
C ARG A 187 -11.57 9.10 0.44
N LEU A 188 -10.64 9.34 -0.50
CA LEU A 188 -9.42 10.09 -0.22
C LEU A 188 -9.74 11.53 0.22
N ALA A 189 -10.61 12.23 -0.50
CA ALA A 189 -10.98 13.59 -0.15
C ALA A 189 -11.69 13.69 1.22
N GLU A 190 -12.58 12.76 1.54
CA GLU A 190 -13.24 12.67 2.85
C GLU A 190 -12.25 12.44 4.00
N ALA A 191 -11.15 11.74 3.73
CA ALA A 191 -10.05 11.55 4.66
C ALA A 191 -9.00 12.67 4.60
N ALA A 192 -9.35 13.84 4.04
CA ALA A 192 -8.48 15.02 3.90
C ALA A 192 -7.21 14.77 3.06
N PHE A 193 -7.26 13.84 2.10
CA PHE A 193 -6.22 13.63 1.12
C PHE A 193 -6.58 14.28 -0.21
N HIS A 194 -5.76 15.24 -0.64
CA HIS A 194 -5.88 15.86 -1.95
C HIS A 194 -5.06 15.11 -3.00
N VAL A 195 -5.74 14.45 -3.92
CA VAL A 195 -5.11 13.80 -5.07
C VAL A 195 -4.48 14.84 -6.00
N LYS A 196 -3.16 14.83 -6.11
CA LYS A 196 -2.39 15.76 -6.95
C LYS A 196 -2.15 15.20 -8.35
N GLN A 197 -1.95 13.90 -8.45
CA GLN A 197 -1.63 13.24 -9.71
C GLN A 197 -2.07 11.77 -9.67
N CYS A 198 -2.53 11.24 -10.79
CA CYS A 198 -2.71 9.81 -10.98
C CYS A 198 -2.03 9.31 -12.25
N ARG A 199 -1.75 8.00 -12.26
CA ARG A 199 -1.18 7.23 -13.36
C ARG A 199 -2.00 5.96 -13.56
N THR A 200 -2.42 5.71 -14.79
CA THR A 200 -3.03 4.43 -15.17
C THR A 200 -1.93 3.44 -15.52
N VAL A 201 -2.09 2.18 -15.11
CA VAL A 201 -1.08 1.14 -15.30
C VAL A 201 -1.73 -0.13 -15.83
N SER A 202 -0.97 -0.93 -16.58
CA SER A 202 -1.41 -2.20 -17.19
C SER A 202 -2.31 -2.03 -18.41
N HIS A 203 -1.97 -1.10 -19.31
CA HIS A 203 -2.68 -0.86 -20.57
C HIS A 203 -2.64 -2.07 -21.53
N PHE A 204 -1.57 -2.87 -21.48
CA PHE A 204 -1.31 -3.99 -22.40
C PHE A 204 -1.41 -5.35 -21.70
N ARG A 205 -2.32 -5.49 -20.72
CA ARG A 205 -2.53 -6.73 -19.95
C ARG A 205 -3.31 -7.80 -20.74
N LEU A 206 -2.85 -8.10 -21.95
CA LEU A 206 -3.37 -9.15 -22.83
C LEU A 206 -2.33 -10.27 -22.96
N PRO A 207 -2.69 -11.54 -22.70
CA PRO A 207 -1.73 -12.66 -22.76
C PRO A 207 -0.98 -12.77 -24.09
N LEU A 208 -1.65 -12.48 -25.21
CA LEU A 208 -1.03 -12.51 -26.54
C LEU A 208 0.06 -11.44 -26.68
N LEU A 209 -0.20 -10.21 -26.24
CA LEU A 209 0.79 -9.13 -26.30
C LEU A 209 2.02 -9.45 -25.44
N LYS A 210 1.80 -9.97 -24.23
CA LYS A 210 2.88 -10.37 -23.32
C LYS A 210 3.76 -11.50 -23.86
N ARG A 211 3.24 -12.32 -24.78
CA ARG A 211 4.00 -13.39 -25.47
C ARG A 211 4.77 -12.88 -26.69
N LEU A 212 4.25 -11.87 -27.38
CA LEU A 212 4.80 -11.38 -28.64
C LEU A 212 5.76 -10.21 -28.50
N VAL A 213 5.63 -9.41 -27.43
CA VAL A 213 6.39 -8.18 -27.24
C VAL A 213 7.19 -8.27 -25.93
N PRO A 214 8.50 -7.94 -25.94
CA PRO A 214 9.31 -7.93 -24.72
C PRO A 214 8.72 -7.04 -23.63
N ALA A 215 8.77 -7.50 -22.38
CA ALA A 215 8.19 -6.80 -21.22
C ALA A 215 8.68 -5.36 -21.08
N GLY A 216 9.96 -5.08 -21.40
CA GLY A 216 10.53 -3.73 -21.34
C GLY A 216 9.92 -2.76 -22.35
N ALA A 217 9.67 -3.23 -23.58
CA ALA A 217 9.03 -2.43 -24.62
C ALA A 217 7.57 -2.12 -24.26
N LEU A 218 6.82 -3.13 -23.78
CA LEU A 218 5.46 -2.93 -23.28
C LEU A 218 5.42 -1.93 -22.12
N ALA A 219 6.34 -2.04 -21.16
CA ALA A 219 6.42 -1.13 -20.03
C ALA A 219 6.78 0.30 -20.47
N ALA A 220 7.68 0.48 -21.44
CA ALA A 220 8.01 1.80 -21.97
C ALA A 220 6.80 2.47 -22.65
N LEU A 221 6.08 1.72 -23.49
CA LEU A 221 4.83 2.20 -24.11
C LEU A 221 3.76 2.49 -23.06
N ASP A 222 3.61 1.64 -22.06
CA ASP A 222 2.69 1.86 -20.94
C ASP A 222 3.04 3.17 -20.23
N GLY A 223 4.33 3.37 -19.92
CA GLY A 223 4.92 4.57 -19.33
C GLY A 223 4.52 5.87 -20.04
N LEU A 224 4.51 5.87 -21.38
CA LEU A 224 4.08 7.01 -22.19
C LEU A 224 2.57 7.29 -22.06
N LEU A 225 1.76 6.25 -21.86
CA LEU A 225 0.31 6.34 -21.73
C LEU A 225 -0.16 6.63 -20.31
N GLN A 226 0.62 6.31 -19.26
CA GLN A 226 0.21 6.48 -17.86
C GLN A 226 -0.32 7.89 -17.51
N PRO A 227 0.25 9.00 -18.04
CA PRO A 227 -0.27 10.33 -17.77
C PRO A 227 -1.68 10.57 -18.31
N THR A 228 -2.11 9.83 -19.33
CA THR A 228 -3.46 9.95 -19.89
C THR A 228 -4.54 9.54 -18.89
N GLY A 229 -4.15 8.79 -17.85
CA GLY A 229 -4.96 8.48 -16.67
C GLY A 229 -5.45 9.69 -15.88
N ALA A 230 -4.94 10.90 -16.15
CA ALA A 230 -5.52 12.14 -15.63
C ALA A 230 -6.90 12.45 -16.25
N TRP A 231 -7.13 12.01 -17.49
CA TRP A 231 -8.39 12.22 -18.21
C TRP A 231 -9.27 10.97 -18.17
N TRP A 232 -8.72 9.80 -18.51
CA TRP A 232 -9.48 8.54 -18.60
C TRP A 232 -8.79 7.39 -17.85
N GLN A 233 -9.47 6.84 -16.84
CA GLN A 233 -8.94 5.77 -16.00
C GLN A 233 -9.54 4.41 -16.37
N LEU A 234 -9.24 3.96 -17.59
CA LEU A 234 -9.82 2.75 -18.18
C LEU A 234 -8.89 1.52 -18.12
N THR A 235 -7.95 1.52 -17.17
CA THR A 235 -6.99 0.43 -16.95
C THR A 235 -7.28 -0.38 -15.69
N PRO A 236 -6.78 -1.62 -15.58
CA PRO A 236 -6.99 -2.47 -14.40
C PRO A 236 -6.35 -1.96 -13.11
N SER A 237 -5.32 -1.12 -13.19
CA SER A 237 -4.62 -0.57 -12.02
C SER A 237 -4.47 0.94 -12.17
N VAL A 238 -4.68 1.66 -11.06
CA VAL A 238 -4.55 3.11 -10.96
C VAL A 238 -3.69 3.44 -9.76
N PHE A 239 -2.64 4.23 -9.98
CA PHE A 239 -1.83 4.82 -8.93
C PHE A 239 -2.22 6.28 -8.76
N CYS A 240 -2.29 6.75 -7.53
CA CYS A 240 -2.51 8.16 -7.22
C CYS A 240 -1.53 8.63 -6.15
N ARG A 241 -0.92 9.80 -6.40
CA ARG A 241 -0.24 10.61 -5.38
C ARG A 241 -1.27 11.52 -4.76
N ALA A 242 -1.51 11.34 -3.47
CA ALA A 242 -2.30 12.24 -2.64
C ALA A 242 -1.41 12.91 -1.58
N VAL A 243 -1.86 14.06 -1.10
CA VAL A 243 -1.18 14.82 -0.04
C VAL A 243 -2.18 15.07 1.08
N LEU A 244 -1.79 14.81 2.33
CA LEU A 244 -2.62 15.08 3.50
C LEU A 244 -2.74 16.58 3.75
N ASP A 245 -3.95 17.05 4.03
CA ASP A 245 -4.22 18.44 4.39
C ASP A 245 -3.59 18.84 5.72
N GLY A 246 -3.24 20.11 5.83
CA GLY A 246 -2.63 20.70 7.02
C GLY A 246 -1.39 21.51 6.69
N PRO A 247 -0.93 22.35 7.64
CA PRO A 247 0.32 23.07 7.47
C PRO A 247 1.47 22.07 7.31
N PRO A 248 2.37 22.27 6.33
CA PRO A 248 3.55 21.43 6.17
C PRO A 248 4.31 21.32 7.50
N ALA A 249 4.45 20.09 7.99
CA ALA A 249 5.18 19.79 9.22
C ALA A 249 6.24 18.72 8.92
N PRO A 250 7.44 18.81 9.52
CA PRO A 250 8.39 17.72 9.42
C PRO A 250 7.85 16.48 10.13
N ALA A 251 8.19 15.30 9.61
CA ALA A 251 7.97 14.06 10.35
C ALA A 251 8.72 14.09 11.68
N THR A 252 8.20 13.39 12.70
CA THR A 252 8.83 13.31 14.02
C THR A 252 10.30 12.91 13.92
N GLU A 253 11.16 13.49 14.77
CA GLU A 253 12.61 13.21 14.75
C GLU A 253 12.87 11.71 14.94
N GLU A 254 12.21 11.10 15.92
CA GLU A 254 12.34 9.67 16.20
C GLU A 254 11.12 8.88 15.73
N LEU A 255 11.32 7.58 15.49
CA LEU A 255 10.24 6.63 15.23
C LEU A 255 9.53 6.32 16.55
N VAL A 256 8.36 6.93 16.76
CA VAL A 256 7.59 6.77 17.99
C VAL A 256 6.44 5.80 17.78
N PHE A 257 6.41 4.74 18.59
CA PHE A 257 5.32 3.77 18.57
C PHE A 257 4.15 4.20 19.47
N ARG A 258 2.95 3.82 19.03
CA ARG A 258 1.66 3.97 19.73
C ARG A 258 1.06 2.59 19.93
N CYS A 259 0.50 2.33 21.12
CA CYS A 259 -0.14 1.07 21.45
C CYS A 259 -1.39 0.83 20.58
N PRO A 260 -1.45 -0.22 19.74
CA PRO A 260 -2.65 -0.54 18.96
C PRO A 260 -3.89 -0.82 19.83
N ALA A 261 -3.69 -1.33 21.06
CA ALA A 261 -4.79 -1.76 21.93
C ALA A 261 -5.48 -0.60 22.67
N CYS A 262 -4.73 0.39 23.14
CA CYS A 262 -5.27 1.48 23.98
C CYS A 262 -4.92 2.88 23.48
N SER A 263 -4.28 2.98 22.33
CA SER A 263 -3.88 4.23 21.68
C SER A 263 -2.85 5.09 22.44
N SER A 264 -2.29 4.60 23.55
CA SER A 264 -1.27 5.33 24.32
C SER A 264 0.04 5.43 23.55
N SER A 265 0.70 6.58 23.64
CA SER A 265 2.02 6.84 23.05
C SER A 265 2.80 7.78 24.00
N PRO A 266 4.14 7.67 24.10
CA PRO A 266 4.99 6.67 23.45
C PRO A 266 4.88 5.28 24.10
N LEU A 267 5.21 4.24 23.35
CA LEU A 267 5.56 2.94 23.93
C LEU A 267 7.02 2.96 24.39
N ARG A 268 7.30 2.32 25.52
CA ARG A 268 8.65 2.21 26.07
C ARG A 268 9.35 0.98 25.50
N GLN A 269 10.55 1.16 24.97
CA GLN A 269 11.38 0.03 24.54
C GLN A 269 11.95 -0.72 25.74
N ALA A 270 11.74 -2.04 25.77
CA ALA A 270 12.41 -3.00 26.63
C ALA A 270 13.25 -3.94 25.76
N ALA A 271 14.10 -4.78 26.38
CA ALA A 271 15.07 -5.63 25.67
C ALA A 271 14.48 -6.42 24.48
N GLU A 272 13.32 -7.06 24.67
CA GLU A 272 12.68 -7.93 23.66
C GLU A 272 11.23 -7.54 23.38
N ALA A 273 10.80 -6.33 23.76
CA ALA A 273 9.42 -5.90 23.57
C ALA A 273 9.25 -4.37 23.62
N MET A 274 8.19 -3.88 22.97
CA MET A 274 7.62 -2.57 23.23
C MET A 274 6.53 -2.68 24.30
N ALA A 275 6.67 -1.95 25.40
CA ALA A 275 5.75 -2.01 26.54
C ALA A 275 4.85 -0.77 26.59
N CYS A 276 3.56 -1.00 26.83
CA CYS A 276 2.60 0.08 27.04
C CYS A 276 2.38 0.33 28.54
N ASP A 277 2.84 1.48 29.04
CA ASP A 277 2.70 1.81 30.46
C ASP A 277 1.23 2.07 30.88
N LYS A 278 0.34 2.38 29.92
CA LYS A 278 -1.09 2.63 30.19
C LYS A 278 -1.92 1.36 30.37
N CYS A 279 -1.79 0.38 29.46
CA CYS A 279 -2.59 -0.85 29.52
C CYS A 279 -1.80 -2.10 29.92
N GLY A 280 -0.50 -1.96 30.19
CA GLY A 280 0.39 -3.06 30.58
C GLY A 280 0.73 -4.04 29.46
N ARG A 281 0.12 -3.92 28.26
CA ARG A 281 0.39 -4.83 27.14
C ARG A 281 1.83 -4.71 26.66
N ARG A 282 2.42 -5.85 26.33
CA ARG A 282 3.76 -5.98 25.76
C ARG A 282 3.65 -6.52 24.34
N TRP A 283 4.41 -5.93 23.45
CA TRP A 283 4.45 -6.26 22.02
C TRP A 283 5.84 -6.80 21.71
N PRO A 284 5.98 -8.11 21.41
CA PRO A 284 7.30 -8.73 21.30
C PRO A 284 8.10 -8.18 20.12
N ILE A 285 9.43 -8.20 20.25
CA ILE A 285 10.37 -7.95 19.17
C ILE A 285 11.08 -9.28 18.90
N GLU A 286 10.68 -9.95 17.83
CA GLU A 286 11.20 -11.27 17.46
C GLU A 286 12.15 -11.11 16.28
N ASP A 287 13.43 -11.47 16.46
CA ASP A 287 14.43 -11.37 15.39
C ASP A 287 14.54 -9.96 14.75
N GLY A 288 14.27 -8.92 15.54
CA GLY A 288 14.25 -7.53 15.08
C GLY A 288 12.98 -7.11 14.34
N ILE A 289 11.95 -7.96 14.32
CA ILE A 289 10.59 -7.64 13.83
C ILE A 289 9.75 -7.20 15.02
N TYR A 290 9.25 -5.96 14.98
CA TYR A 290 8.32 -5.45 15.99
C TYR A 290 6.93 -6.03 15.74
N ASN A 291 6.46 -6.91 16.62
CA ASN A 291 5.19 -7.61 16.45
C ASN A 291 4.06 -6.93 17.24
N PHE A 292 3.20 -6.24 16.50
CA PHE A 292 2.03 -5.50 16.96
C PHE A 292 0.71 -6.12 16.48
N LYS A 293 0.71 -7.39 16.06
CA LYS A 293 -0.51 -8.11 15.70
C LYS A 293 -1.43 -8.17 16.93
N VAL A 294 -2.63 -7.62 16.81
CA VAL A 294 -3.64 -7.66 17.86
C VAL A 294 -4.36 -9.00 17.74
N GLU A 295 -4.26 -9.84 18.78
CA GLU A 295 -5.11 -11.03 18.95
C GLU A 295 -6.60 -10.68 18.98
#